data_AF-A0A3D3E9W2-F1
#
_entry.id   AF-A0A3D3E9W2-F1
#
_cell.length_a   1.000
_cell.length_b   1.000
_cell.length_c   1.000
_cell.angle_alpha   90.00
_cell.angle_beta   90.00
_cell.angle_gamma   90.00
#
_symmetry.space_group_name_H-M   'P 1'
#
loop_
_entity.id
_entity.type
_entity.pdbx_description
1 polymer ?
#
loop_
_entity_poly.entity_id
_entity_poly.type
_entity_poly.pdbx_seq_one_letter_code
_entity_poly.pdbx_strand_id
1 'polypeptide(L)'
;MTQPRGAGPSFTAQLDHVVIGANDLARGTTWTESRLGGVLDGGGKHTLMGTHNRLMRLAGGPYLEVISIDPDAPPPGRPRWFTLDQEQTKSRFAADPGALCWVVA
;
A
#
# COMPACT_ATOMS: atom_id res chain seq x y z
N MET A 1 33.90 26.79 -2.20
CA MET A 1 33.95 25.71 -1.19
C MET A 1 32.57 25.64 -0.54
N THR A 2 31.75 24.66 -0.92
CA THR A 2 30.49 24.35 -0.24
C THR A 2 30.82 23.49 0.98
N GLN A 3 30.46 23.94 2.19
CA GLN A 3 30.65 23.11 3.38
C GLN A 3 29.74 21.88 3.32
N PRO A 4 30.20 20.70 3.81
CA PRO A 4 29.35 19.54 3.95
C PRO A 4 28.24 19.85 4.97
N ARG A 5 27.00 19.48 4.65
CA ARG A 5 25.90 19.58 5.63
C ARG A 5 26.28 18.75 6.86
N GLY A 6 26.38 19.40 8.02
CA GLY A 6 26.58 18.69 9.28
C GLY A 6 25.51 17.63 9.47
N ALA A 7 25.90 16.46 9.98
CA ALA A 7 24.95 15.38 10.25
C ALA A 7 23.98 15.85 11.33
N GLY A 8 22.73 16.11 10.94
CA GLY A 8 21.63 16.31 11.87
C GLY A 8 21.36 15.06 12.71
N PRO A 9 20.38 15.11 13.64
CA PRO A 9 20.00 13.93 14.41
C PRO A 9 19.69 12.75 13.48
N SER A 10 20.31 11.60 13.77
CA SER A 10 20.04 10.34 13.09
C SER A 10 18.95 9.59 13.83
N PHE A 11 17.94 9.13 13.10
CA PHE A 11 16.88 8.27 13.62
C PHE A 11 17.00 6.89 12.98
N THR A 12 16.73 5.84 13.75
CA THR A 12 16.59 4.49 13.20
C THR A 12 15.21 4.39 12.56
N ALA A 13 15.16 4.02 11.28
CA ALA A 13 13.92 3.72 10.58
C ALA A 13 13.93 2.24 10.17
N GLN A 14 12.80 1.57 10.34
CA GLN A 14 12.62 0.18 9.93
C GLN A 14 11.52 0.08 8.86
N LEU A 15 11.70 -0.81 7.89
CA LEU A 15 10.64 -1.11 6.93
C LEU A 15 9.49 -1.79 7.68
N ASP A 16 8.31 -1.19 7.63
CA ASP A 16 7.10 -1.73 8.24
C ASP A 16 6.35 -2.62 7.23
N HIS A 17 6.02 -2.08 6.06
CA HIS A 17 5.37 -2.85 5.01
C HIS A 17 5.56 -2.29 3.59
N VAL A 18 5.31 -3.15 2.60
CA VAL A 18 5.24 -2.80 1.18
C VAL A 18 3.79 -2.79 0.75
N VAL A 19 3.37 -1.76 0.01
CA VAL A 19 1.99 -1.57 -0.42
C VAL A 19 1.88 -1.87 -1.92
N ILE A 20 1.01 -2.80 -2.28
CA ILE A 20 0.54 -3.08 -3.63
C ILE A 20 -0.82 -2.42 -3.80
N GLY A 21 -0.93 -1.49 -4.76
CA GLY A 21 -2.19 -0.86 -5.11
C GLY A 21 -2.92 -1.64 -6.19
N ALA A 22 -4.24 -1.65 -6.09
CA ALA A 22 -5.13 -2.18 -7.12
C ALA A 22 -6.41 -1.34 -7.23
N ASN A 23 -7.07 -1.39 -8.39
CA ASN A 23 -8.40 -0.81 -8.57
C ASN A 23 -9.52 -1.72 -8.02
N ASP A 24 -9.20 -2.99 -7.75
CA ASP A 24 -10.09 -3.99 -7.19
C ASP A 24 -9.29 -4.92 -6.27
N LEU A 25 -9.78 -5.14 -5.04
CA LEU A 25 -9.04 -5.90 -4.03
C LEU A 25 -8.92 -7.37 -4.41
N ALA A 26 -9.97 -7.95 -4.98
CA ALA A 26 -9.98 -9.37 -5.34
C ALA A 26 -8.92 -9.65 -6.42
N ARG A 27 -8.89 -8.84 -7.48
CA ARG A 27 -7.87 -8.89 -8.51
C ARG A 27 -6.47 -8.62 -7.95
N GLY A 28 -6.32 -7.61 -7.09
CA GLY A 28 -5.06 -7.32 -6.39
C GLY A 28 -4.54 -8.51 -5.59
N THR A 29 -5.45 -9.21 -4.92
CA THR A 29 -5.16 -10.40 -4.12
C THR A 29 -4.66 -11.52 -5.01
N THR A 30 -5.48 -11.99 -5.96
CA THR A 30 -5.14 -13.10 -6.86
C THR A 30 -3.84 -12.83 -7.64
N TRP A 31 -3.67 -11.61 -8.14
CA TRP A 31 -2.46 -11.23 -8.87
C TRP A 31 -1.20 -11.36 -8.00
N THR A 32 -1.27 -10.88 -6.76
CA THR A 32 -0.13 -10.91 -5.84
C THR A 32 0.20 -12.33 -5.40
N GLU A 33 -0.82 -13.12 -5.01
CA GLU A 33 -0.66 -14.52 -4.63
C GLU A 33 -0.02 -15.34 -5.77
N SER A 34 -0.47 -15.13 -7.01
CA SER A 34 0.06 -15.85 -8.19
C SER A 34 1.54 -15.58 -8.46
N ARG A 35 2.05 -14.42 -8.04
CA ARG A 35 3.43 -13.99 -8.29
C ARG A 35 4.38 -14.33 -7.15
N LEU A 36 3.88 -14.32 -5.92
CA LEU A 36 4.69 -14.51 -4.72
C LEU A 36 4.54 -15.92 -4.12
N GLY A 37 3.52 -16.69 -4.51
CA GLY A 37 3.31 -18.05 -4.05
C GLY A 37 2.84 -18.18 -2.59
N GLY A 38 2.37 -17.09 -1.99
CA GLY A 38 1.81 -17.05 -0.63
C GLY A 38 0.33 -16.70 -0.64
N VAL A 39 -0.36 -17.01 0.47
CA VAL A 39 -1.77 -16.64 0.66
C VAL A 39 -1.85 -15.28 1.33
N LEU A 40 -2.67 -14.41 0.75
CA LEU A 40 -3.10 -13.15 1.34
C LEU A 40 -4.33 -13.43 2.20
N ASP A 41 -4.21 -13.20 3.50
CA ASP A 41 -5.27 -13.45 4.46
C ASP A 41 -5.43 -12.27 5.43
N GLY A 42 -6.54 -12.27 6.17
CA GLY A 42 -6.90 -11.18 7.04
C GLY A 42 -7.11 -9.88 6.26
N GLY A 43 -6.62 -8.78 6.83
CA GLY A 43 -6.93 -7.42 6.38
C GLY A 43 -8.23 -6.91 7.01
N GLY A 44 -8.76 -5.84 6.45
CA GLY A 44 -9.95 -5.19 6.95
C GLY A 44 -10.39 -4.00 6.11
N LYS A 45 -11.47 -3.37 6.56
CA LYS A 45 -11.99 -2.12 6.00
C LYS A 45 -11.48 -0.95 6.86
N HIS A 46 -10.89 0.04 6.23
CA HIS A 46 -10.49 1.30 6.86
C HIS A 46 -11.63 2.32 6.73
N THR A 47 -12.57 2.33 7.68
CA THR A 47 -13.76 3.22 7.62
C THR A 47 -13.41 4.68 7.39
N LEU A 48 -12.35 5.17 8.04
CA LEU A 48 -11.90 6.57 7.93
C LEU A 48 -11.36 6.94 6.55
N MET A 49 -10.94 5.95 5.77
CA MET A 49 -10.31 6.15 4.47
C MET A 49 -11.14 5.56 3.32
N GLY A 50 -12.24 4.84 3.61
CA GLY A 50 -13.03 4.15 2.60
C GLY A 50 -12.17 3.25 1.71
N THR A 51 -11.22 2.53 2.30
CA THR A 51 -10.35 1.54 1.64
C THR A 51 -10.50 0.20 2.33
N HIS A 52 -10.10 -0.86 1.64
CA HIS A 52 -10.00 -2.20 2.21
C HIS A 52 -8.71 -2.88 1.74
N ASN A 53 -8.23 -3.85 2.50
CA ASN A 53 -6.97 -4.51 2.22
C ASN A 53 -6.97 -6.02 2.47
N ARG A 54 -5.89 -6.65 2.02
CA ARG A 54 -5.46 -8.01 2.38
C ARG A 54 -3.98 -7.97 2.73
N LEU A 55 -3.55 -8.86 3.63
CA LEU A 55 -2.19 -8.86 4.15
C LEU A 55 -1.47 -10.18 3.91
N MET A 56 -0.15 -10.12 3.75
CA MET A 56 0.73 -11.28 3.75
C MET A 56 1.95 -10.98 4.62
N ARG A 57 2.19 -11.79 5.66
CA ARG A 57 3.40 -11.62 6.48
C ARG A 57 4.62 -12.07 5.69
N LEU A 58 5.68 -11.28 5.75
CA LEU A 58 6.97 -11.61 5.16
C LEU A 58 7.92 -12.07 6.26
N ALA A 59 8.90 -12.90 5.89
CA ALA A 59 9.96 -13.28 6.81
C ALA A 59 10.75 -12.04 7.27
N GLY A 60 11.13 -12.00 8.53
CA GLY A 60 11.91 -10.90 9.10
C GLY A 60 11.09 -9.75 9.70
N GLY A 61 9.76 -9.81 9.66
CA GLY A 61 8.88 -8.87 10.38
C GLY A 61 7.91 -8.08 9.50
N PRO A 62 8.34 -7.52 8.35
CA PRO A 62 7.46 -6.73 7.49
C PRO A 62 6.27 -7.53 6.96
N TYR A 63 5.29 -6.82 6.43
CA TYR A 63 4.20 -7.44 5.68
C TYR A 63 4.02 -6.79 4.31
N LEU A 64 3.28 -7.47 3.45
CA LEU A 64 2.79 -6.92 2.20
C LEU A 64 1.31 -6.61 2.37
N GLU A 65 0.92 -5.39 2.02
CA GLU A 65 -0.47 -4.94 1.99
C GLU A 65 -0.93 -4.81 0.55
N VAL A 66 -2.00 -5.52 0.17
CA VAL A 66 -2.74 -5.19 -1.04
C VAL A 66 -3.90 -4.29 -0.64
N ILE A 67 -3.98 -3.09 -1.19
CA ILE A 67 -5.01 -2.10 -0.84
C ILE A 67 -5.75 -1.59 -2.08
N SER A 68 -7.05 -1.36 -1.94
CA SER A 68 -7.88 -0.66 -2.91
C SER A 68 -8.95 0.20 -2.22
N ILE A 69 -9.63 1.04 -3.01
CA ILE A 69 -10.84 1.73 -2.56
C ILE A 69 -11.93 0.68 -2.32
N ASP A 70 -12.61 0.76 -1.17
CA ASP A 70 -13.74 -0.11 -0.86
C ASP A 70 -14.98 0.43 -1.60
N PRO A 71 -15.55 -0.30 -2.58
CA PRO A 71 -16.70 0.17 -3.35
C PRO A 71 -17.97 0.30 -2.51
N ASP A 72 -18.05 -0.40 -1.37
CA ASP A 72 -19.21 -0.36 -0.47
C ASP A 72 -19.11 0.76 0.58
N ALA A 73 -17.95 1.41 0.69
CA ALA A 73 -17.73 2.47 1.67
C ALA A 73 -18.15 3.84 1.13
N PRO A 74 -18.78 4.71 1.95
CA PRO A 74 -19.04 6.08 1.53
C PRO A 74 -17.71 6.81 1.24
N PRO A 75 -17.68 7.77 0.31
CA PRO A 75 -16.51 8.61 0.08
C PRO A 75 -16.13 9.34 1.38
N PRO A 76 -14.85 9.33 1.80
CA PRO A 76 -14.44 9.85 3.11
C PRO A 76 -14.44 11.38 3.20
N GLY A 77 -14.87 12.11 2.15
CA GLY A 77 -14.87 13.57 2.11
C GLY A 77 -13.48 14.23 2.10
N ARG A 78 -12.42 13.44 1.96
CA ARG A 78 -11.01 13.87 1.93
C ARG A 78 -10.19 12.93 1.03
N PRO A 79 -8.99 13.36 0.58
CA PRO A 79 -8.10 12.47 -0.15
C PRO A 79 -7.72 11.22 0.65
N ARG A 80 -7.79 10.07 0.00
CA ARG A 80 -7.35 8.77 0.51
C ARG A 80 -5.83 8.70 0.56
N TRP A 81 -5.34 7.80 1.41
CA TRP A 81 -3.91 7.49 1.48
C TRP A 81 -3.39 7.04 0.11
N PHE A 82 -2.08 7.20 -0.08
CA PHE A 82 -1.38 6.69 -1.26
C PHE A 82 -1.94 7.18 -2.60
N THR A 83 -2.53 8.38 -2.61
CA THR A 83 -3.08 9.04 -3.80
C THR A 83 -4.10 8.20 -4.57
N LEU A 84 -4.80 7.28 -3.91
CA LEU A 84 -5.76 6.35 -4.55
C LEU A 84 -6.89 7.04 -5.31
N ASP A 85 -7.25 8.27 -4.94
CA ASP A 85 -8.29 9.03 -5.67
C ASP A 85 -7.79 9.64 -6.98
N GLN A 86 -6.47 9.73 -7.20
CA GLN A 86 -5.90 10.39 -8.37
C GLN A 86 -5.99 9.49 -9.61
N GLU A 87 -6.42 10.05 -10.74
CA GLU A 87 -6.49 9.34 -12.02
C GLU A 87 -5.14 8.77 -12.45
N GLN A 88 -4.04 9.46 -12.13
CA GLN A 88 -2.70 8.96 -12.42
C GLN A 88 -2.41 7.65 -11.67
N THR A 89 -2.81 7.54 -10.41
CA THR A 89 -2.65 6.31 -9.62
C THR A 89 -3.57 5.21 -10.13
N LYS A 90 -4.85 5.50 -10.39
CA LYS A 90 -5.79 4.53 -10.96
C LYS A 90 -5.35 3.99 -12.32
N SER A 91 -4.79 4.85 -13.16
CA SER A 91 -4.30 4.50 -14.50
C SER A 91 -3.09 3.57 -14.45
N ARG A 92 -2.23 3.70 -13.43
CA ARG A 92 -1.12 2.74 -13.21
C ARG A 92 -1.64 1.33 -12.97
N PHE A 93 -2.84 1.19 -12.41
CA PHE A 93 -3.47 -0.09 -12.10
C PHE A 93 -4.53 -0.53 -13.13
N ALA A 94 -4.63 0.18 -14.26
CA ALA A 94 -5.60 -0.15 -15.30
C ALA A 94 -5.33 -1.52 -15.93
N ALA A 95 -4.06 -1.78 -16.24
CA ALA A 95 -3.64 -3.04 -16.83
C ALA A 95 -3.50 -4.14 -15.78
N ASP A 96 -2.88 -3.86 -14.63
CA ASP A 96 -2.63 -4.82 -13.56
C ASP A 96 -2.37 -4.10 -12.22
N PRO A 97 -2.59 -4.76 -11.07
CA PRO A 97 -2.07 -4.31 -9.78
C PRO A 97 -0.56 -4.03 -9.80
N GLY A 98 -0.06 -3.25 -8.86
CA GLY A 98 1.37 -2.96 -8.83
C GLY A 98 1.85 -2.23 -7.58
N ALA A 99 3.18 -2.14 -7.46
CA ALA A 99 3.83 -1.46 -6.34
C ALA A 99 3.36 -0.01 -6.23
N LEU A 100 2.85 0.36 -5.06
CA LEU A 100 2.35 1.70 -4.78
C LEU A 100 3.38 2.51 -3.99
N CYS A 101 3.82 1.98 -2.84
CA CYS A 101 4.84 2.58 -1.99
C CYS A 101 5.36 1.57 -0.95
N TRP A 102 6.16 2.06 0.00
CA TRP A 102 6.61 1.38 1.21
C TRP A 102 6.45 2.31 2.41
N VAL A 103 6.25 1.75 3.60
CA VAL A 103 6.05 2.48 4.85
C VAL A 103 7.18 2.15 5.82
N VAL A 104 7.65 3.16 6.55
CA VAL A 104 8.68 3.02 7.61
C VAL A 104 8.13 3.41 8.97
N ALA A 105 8.63 2.73 10.00
CA ALA A 105 8.39 2.99 11.41
C ALA A 105 9.66 3.46 12.13
#